data_AF-A0AB37QW73-F1
#
_entry.id   AF-A0AB37QW73-F1
#
_cell.length_a   1.000
_cell.length_b   1.000
_cell.length_c   1.000
_cell.angle_alpha   90.00
_cell.angle_beta   90.00
_cell.angle_gamma   90.00
#
_symmetry.space_group_name_H-M   'P 1'
#
loop_
_entity.id
_entity.type
_entity.pdbx_description
1 polymer ?
#
loop_
_entity_poly.entity_id
_entity_poly.type
_entity_poly.pdbx_seq_one_letter_code
_entity_poly.pdbx_strand_id
1 'polypeptide(L)'
;MDELTAWVLDRSRSNPNEIGAASVEYLHLFGYTAYAYMWAMMAKAALGKEQQEAFYASKLGTARFYFARLLPRIHSLDASVRAGSESLFLLEASQF
;
A
#
# COMPACT_ATOMS: atom_id res chain seq x y z
N MET A 1 3.65 -1.73 8.06
CA MET A 1 2.17 -1.88 7.97
C MET A 1 1.59 -2.03 9.36
N ASP A 2 2.18 -2.87 10.21
CA ASP A 2 1.77 -3.10 11.61
C ASP A 2 1.56 -1.79 12.40
N GLU A 3 2.48 -0.83 12.29
CA GLU A 3 2.33 0.48 12.93
C GLU A 3 1.11 1.26 12.44
N LEU A 4 0.82 1.21 11.13
CA LEU A 4 -0.34 1.89 10.55
C LEU A 4 -1.63 1.21 10.98
N THR A 5 -1.66 -0.12 11.00
CA THR A 5 -2.79 -0.90 11.52
C THR A 5 -3.06 -0.56 12.98
N ALA A 6 -2.02 -0.54 13.82
CA ALA A 6 -2.13 -0.17 15.23
C ALA A 6 -2.64 1.27 15.39
N TRP A 7 -2.14 2.20 14.57
CA TRP A 7 -2.58 3.59 14.57
C TRP A 7 -4.07 3.73 14.23
N VAL A 8 -4.56 3.05 13.20
CA VAL A 8 -5.99 3.07 12.82
C VAL A 8 -6.83 2.49 13.96
N LEU A 9 -6.43 1.34 14.52
CA LEU A 9 -7.15 0.71 15.63
C LEU A 9 -7.22 1.59 16.87
N ASP A 10 -6.13 2.28 17.22
CA ASP A 10 -6.10 3.19 18.36
C ASP A 10 -7.05 4.37 18.17
N ARG A 11 -6.97 5.06 17.02
CA ARG A 11 -7.85 6.18 16.71
C ARG A 11 -9.33 5.80 16.70
N SER A 12 -9.63 4.61 16.18
CA SER A 12 -10.98 4.07 16.08
C SER A 12 -11.65 3.81 17.43
N ARG A 13 -10.89 3.64 18.51
CA ARG A 13 -11.45 3.52 19.88
C ARG A 13 -12.12 4.82 20.33
N SER A 14 -11.59 5.96 19.89
CA SER A 14 -12.08 7.29 20.25
C SER A 14 -13.09 7.85 19.24
N ASN A 15 -12.95 7.47 17.97
CA ASN A 15 -13.77 7.99 16.88
C ASN A 15 -14.06 6.88 15.85
N PRO A 16 -15.30 6.34 15.81
CA PRO A 16 -15.68 5.29 14.86
C PRO A 16 -15.51 5.66 13.38
N ASN A 17 -15.53 6.95 13.05
CA ASN A 17 -15.36 7.43 11.67
C ASN A 17 -13.96 7.16 11.10
N GLU A 18 -12.96 6.96 11.96
CA GLU A 18 -11.57 6.72 11.56
C GLU A 18 -11.41 5.41 10.78
N ILE A 19 -12.19 4.37 11.10
CA ILE A 19 -12.18 3.10 10.36
C ILE A 19 -12.64 3.34 8.92
N GLY A 20 -13.76 4.06 8.76
CA GLY A 20 -14.33 4.35 7.45
C GLY A 20 -13.41 5.23 6.62
N ALA A 21 -12.88 6.29 7.24
CA ALA A 21 -11.96 7.24 6.62
C ALA A 21 -10.67 6.59 6.11
N ALA A 22 -10.14 5.59 6.82
CA ALA A 22 -8.90 4.91 6.44
C ALA A 22 -9.08 3.76 5.43
N SER A 23 -10.31 3.30 5.21
CA SER A 23 -10.59 1.99 4.60
C SER A 23 -10.00 1.81 3.19
N VAL A 24 -10.18 2.80 2.31
CA VAL A 24 -9.79 2.70 0.90
C VAL A 24 -8.28 2.78 0.75
N GLU A 25 -7.64 3.74 1.40
CA GLU A 25 -6.19 3.96 1.34
C GLU A 25 -5.45 2.80 1.99
N TYR A 26 -5.96 2.28 3.12
CA TYR A 26 -5.40 1.11 3.78
C TYR A 26 -5.50 -0.14 2.89
N LEU A 27 -6.63 -0.34 2.21
CA LEU A 27 -6.79 -1.45 1.26
C LEU A 27 -5.78 -1.36 0.10
N HIS A 28 -5.57 -0.17 -0.45
CA HIS A 28 -4.56 0.03 -1.49
C HIS A 28 -3.15 -0.27 -0.98
N LEU A 29 -2.80 0.21 0.21
CA LEU A 29 -1.50 -0.03 0.84
C LEU A 29 -1.27 -1.53 1.08
N PHE A 30 -2.30 -2.24 1.54
CA PHE A 30 -2.27 -3.70 1.66
C PHE A 30 -2.02 -4.36 0.31
N GLY A 31 -2.75 -3.94 -0.74
CA GLY A 31 -2.57 -4.43 -2.10
C GLY A 31 -1.13 -4.26 -2.58
N TYR A 32 -0.53 -3.08 -2.42
CA TYR A 32 0.87 -2.84 -2.78
C TYR A 32 1.83 -3.77 -2.03
N THR A 33 1.58 -4.00 -0.74
CA THR A 33 2.40 -4.90 0.08
C THR A 33 2.28 -6.36 -0.38
N ALA A 34 1.07 -6.82 -0.69
CA ALA A 34 0.83 -8.17 -1.19
C ALA A 34 1.50 -8.39 -2.57
N TYR A 35 1.40 -7.42 -3.47
CA TYR A 35 2.09 -7.49 -4.77
C TYR A 35 3.61 -7.45 -4.63
N ALA A 36 4.16 -6.66 -3.69
CA ALA A 36 5.60 -6.67 -3.40
C ALA A 36 6.07 -8.08 -2.98
N TYR A 37 5.30 -8.76 -2.13
CA TYR A 37 5.57 -10.14 -1.74
C TYR A 37 5.55 -11.10 -2.93
N MET A 38 4.52 -11.02 -3.79
CA MET A 38 4.44 -11.86 -5.00
C MET A 38 5.61 -11.62 -5.97
N TRP A 39 6.00 -10.36 -6.17
CA TRP A 39 7.18 -10.02 -6.99
C TRP A 39 8.48 -10.53 -6.38
N ALA A 40 8.64 -10.46 -5.06
CA ALA A 40 9.80 -11.02 -4.37
C ALA A 40 9.88 -12.54 -4.54
N MET A 41 8.74 -13.25 -4.45
CA MET A 41 8.70 -14.71 -4.71
C MET A 41 9.07 -15.05 -6.16
N MET A 42 8.52 -14.32 -7.14
CA MET A 42 8.87 -14.53 -8.55
C MET A 42 10.34 -14.22 -8.83
N ALA A 43 10.88 -13.14 -8.23
CA ALA A 43 12.29 -12.80 -8.35
C ALA A 43 13.18 -13.90 -7.74
N LYS A 44 12.84 -14.40 -6.56
CA LYS A 44 13.55 -15.52 -5.91
C LYS A 44 13.58 -16.77 -6.80
N ALA A 45 12.49 -17.08 -7.49
CA ALA A 45 12.43 -18.23 -8.39
C ALA A 45 13.24 -18.04 -9.70
N ALA A 46 13.44 -16.79 -10.12
CA ALA A 46 14.15 -16.41 -11.34
C ALA A 46 15.66 -16.20 -11.15
N LEU A 47 16.10 -15.92 -9.92
CA LEU A 47 17.52 -15.72 -9.60
C LEU A 47 18.36 -16.96 -9.98
N GLY A 48 19.49 -16.73 -10.67
CA GLY A 48 20.39 -17.77 -11.16
C GLY A 48 19.95 -18.46 -12.46
N LYS A 49 18.81 -18.05 -13.04
CA LYS A 49 18.28 -18.56 -14.31
C LYS A 49 18.17 -17.49 -15.40
N GLU A 50 18.74 -16.31 -15.15
CA GLU A 50 18.58 -15.12 -15.99
C GLU A 50 19.09 -15.33 -17.41
N GLN A 51 20.16 -16.09 -17.56
CA GLN A 51 20.81 -16.38 -18.85
C GLN A 51 20.22 -17.61 -19.55
N GLN A 52 19.33 -18.35 -18.88
CA GLN A 52 18.70 -19.55 -19.44
C GLN A 52 17.57 -19.17 -20.39
N GLU A 53 16.72 -18.22 -19.97
CA GLU A 53 15.57 -17.77 -20.76
C GLU A 53 15.24 -16.30 -20.51
N ALA A 54 14.84 -15.59 -21.58
CA ALA A 54 14.44 -14.18 -21.52
C ALA A 54 13.28 -13.92 -20.53
N PHE A 55 12.46 -14.93 -20.24
CA PHE A 55 11.38 -14.85 -19.26
C PHE A 55 11.90 -14.54 -17.84
N TYR A 56 12.96 -15.20 -17.39
CA TYR A 56 13.52 -14.99 -16.05
C TYR A 56 14.15 -13.61 -15.90
N ALA A 57 14.92 -13.17 -16.91
CA ALA A 57 15.45 -11.82 -16.96
C ALA A 57 14.32 -10.76 -16.91
N SER A 58 13.23 -10.98 -17.64
CA SER A 58 12.07 -10.09 -17.63
C SER A 58 11.39 -10.03 -16.26
N LYS A 59 11.25 -11.17 -15.56
CA LYS A 59 10.67 -11.20 -14.20
C LYS A 59 11.48 -10.36 -13.21
N LEU A 60 12.80 -10.44 -13.25
CA LEU A 60 13.67 -9.62 -12.40
C LEU A 60 13.58 -8.13 -12.77
N GLY A 61 13.56 -7.82 -14.07
CA GLY A 61 13.38 -6.44 -14.55
C GLY A 61 12.07 -5.82 -14.05
N THR A 62 10.95 -6.54 -14.20
CA THR A 62 9.64 -6.05 -13.75
C THR A 62 9.55 -5.94 -12.23
N ALA A 63 10.13 -6.89 -11.48
CA ALA A 63 10.20 -6.77 -10.03
C ALA A 63 10.96 -5.49 -9.62
N ARG A 64 12.13 -5.21 -10.20
CA ARG A 64 12.89 -3.98 -9.93
C ARG A 64 12.07 -2.73 -10.24
N PHE A 65 11.37 -2.69 -11.37
CA PHE A 65 10.47 -1.59 -11.71
C PHE A 65 9.37 -1.40 -10.66
N TYR A 66 8.70 -2.49 -10.24
CA TYR A 66 7.64 -2.44 -9.25
C TYR A 66 8.12 -1.82 -7.94
N PHE A 67 9.24 -2.31 -7.40
CA PHE A 67 9.82 -1.81 -6.16
C PHE A 67 10.32 -0.36 -6.28
N ALA A 68 10.84 0.05 -7.43
CA ALA A 68 11.38 1.40 -7.63
C ALA A 68 10.32 2.46 -7.96
N ARG A 69 9.21 2.09 -8.63
CA ARG A 69 8.28 3.07 -9.24
C ARG A 69 6.84 2.95 -8.74
N LEU A 70 6.42 1.77 -8.31
CA LEU A 70 5.03 1.55 -7.88
C LEU A 70 4.93 1.46 -6.36
N LEU A 71 5.76 0.66 -5.71
CA LEU A 71 5.73 0.46 -4.27
C LEU A 71 5.86 1.75 -3.45
N PRO A 72 6.68 2.76 -3.82
CA PRO A 72 6.80 3.99 -3.01
C PRO A 72 5.49 4.77 -2.81
N ARG A 73 4.44 4.50 -3.61
CA ARG A 73 3.10 5.09 -3.42
C ARG A 73 2.47 4.73 -2.07
N ILE A 74 2.94 3.69 -1.40
CA ILE A 74 2.50 3.37 -0.03
C ILE A 74 2.77 4.53 0.94
N HIS A 75 3.78 5.37 0.70
CA HIS A 75 4.09 6.49 1.58
C HIS A 75 3.03 7.58 1.55
N SER A 76 2.50 7.91 0.36
CA SER A 76 1.39 8.85 0.26
C SER A 76 0.10 8.27 0.83
N LEU A 77 -0.14 6.97 0.64
CA LEU A 77 -1.29 6.28 1.24
C LEU A 77 -1.21 6.24 2.76
N ASP A 78 -0.04 5.97 3.34
CA ASP A 78 0.20 6.02 4.79
C ASP A 78 -0.10 7.43 5.34
N ALA A 79 0.38 8.47 4.67
CA ALA A 79 0.09 9.85 5.05
C ALA A 79 -1.42 10.17 4.96
N SER A 80 -2.11 9.73 3.90
CA SER A 80 -3.56 9.92 3.77
C SER A 80 -4.35 9.22 4.86
N VAL A 81 -3.99 7.98 5.23
CA VAL A 81 -4.61 7.28 6.37
C VAL A 81 -4.38 8.06 7.66
N ARG A 82 -3.17 8.58 7.88
CA ARG A 82 -2.80 9.33 9.07
C ARG A 82 -3.45 10.71 9.18
N ALA A 83 -3.99 11.25 8.08
CA ALA A 83 -4.77 12.48 8.10
C ALA A 83 -6.11 12.33 8.85
N GLY A 84 -6.56 11.08 9.06
CA GLY A 84 -7.76 10.77 9.84
C GLY A 84 -9.05 11.26 9.18
N SER A 85 -10.15 11.20 9.95
CA SER A 85 -11.48 11.52 9.41
C SER A 85 -11.80 13.01 9.30
N GLU A 86 -11.08 13.90 9.99
CA GLU A 86 -11.47 15.31 10.16
C GLU A 86 -11.77 16.02 8.83
N SER A 87 -10.90 15.86 7.83
CA SER A 87 -11.06 16.48 6.52
C SER A 87 -12.29 15.98 5.74
N LEU A 88 -12.76 14.76 6.01
CA LEU A 88 -13.94 14.18 5.37
C LEU A 88 -15.25 14.70 5.96
N PHE A 89 -15.21 15.17 7.21
CA PHE A 89 -16.37 15.65 7.96
C PHE A 89 -16.28 17.16 8.27
N LEU A 90 -15.38 17.88 7.62
CA LEU A 90 -15.14 19.31 7.87
C LEU A 90 -16.27 20.21 7.34
N LEU A 91 -16.93 19.78 6.26
CA LEU A 91 -17.94 20.58 5.57
C LEU A 91 -19.35 20.14 5.96
N GLU A 92 -20.21 21.12 6.17
CA GLU A 92 -21.65 20.92 6.32
C GLU A 92 -22.28 20.56 4.98
N ALA A 93 -23.41 19.84 5.01
CA ALA A 93 -24.10 19.41 3.80
C ALA A 93 -24.46 20.56 2.83
N SER A 94 -24.70 21.78 3.36
CA SER A 94 -25.00 22.97 2.55
C SER A 94 -23.80 23.56 1.80
N GLN A 95 -22.60 23.05 2.03
CA GLN A 95 -21.36 23.53 1.41
C GLN A 95 -20.92 22.68 0.20
N PHE A 96 -21.73 21.70 -0.21
CA PHE A 96 -21.50 20.80 -1.35
C PHE A 96 -22.38 21.14 -2.56
#